data_AF-W2MG87-F1
#
_entry.id   AF-W2MG87-F1
#
_cell.length_a   1.000
_cell.length_b   1.000
_cell.length_c   1.000
_cell.angle_alpha   90.00
_cell.angle_beta   90.00
_cell.angle_gamma   90.00
#
_symmetry.space_group_name_H-M   'P 1'
#
loop_
_entity.id
_entity.type
_entity.pdbx_description
1 polymer ?
#
loop_
_entity_poly.entity_id
_entity_poly.type
_entity_poly.pdbx_seq_one_letter_code
_entity_poly.pdbx_strand_id
1 'polypeptide(L)'
;LDPLTPSKYAKYLLNQLVGEKKELVTFKYTTHATIVTTQMVAGDPWSETCAIKILASYVRNGGDLDSLDKSCVDEMPAFNLITPDYYLESYLGTDDAYDGEYNSSLASYS
;
A
#
# COMPACT_ATOMS: atom_id res chain seq x y z
N LEU A 1 -5.54 -1.86 -4.43
CA LEU A 1 -5.61 -3.08 -5.27
C LEU A 1 -4.24 -3.28 -5.90
N ASP A 2 -3.79 -4.53 -6.11
CA ASP A 2 -2.55 -4.81 -6.83
C ASP A 2 -2.85 -5.16 -8.30
N PRO A 3 -2.62 -4.24 -9.24
CA PRO A 3 -2.87 -4.49 -10.67
C PRO A 3 -1.78 -5.32 -11.34
N LEU A 4 -0.56 -5.36 -10.80
CA LEU A 4 0.58 -6.06 -11.41
C LEU A 4 0.60 -7.53 -10.97
N THR A 5 0.38 -7.78 -9.67
CA THR A 5 0.29 -9.12 -9.08
C THR A 5 -1.01 -9.28 -8.28
N PRO A 6 -2.16 -9.50 -8.95
CA PRO A 6 -3.45 -9.67 -8.28
C PRO A 6 -3.44 -10.69 -7.13
N SER A 7 -4.14 -10.37 -6.03
CA SER A 7 -4.14 -11.15 -4.77
C SER A 7 -4.47 -12.63 -4.91
N LYS A 8 -5.19 -13.04 -5.96
CA LYS A 8 -5.46 -14.45 -6.27
C LYS A 8 -4.16 -15.26 -6.46
N TYR A 9 -3.11 -14.65 -7.01
CA TYR A 9 -1.84 -15.34 -7.23
C TYR A 9 -1.07 -15.57 -5.92
N ALA A 10 -1.15 -14.66 -4.95
CA ALA A 10 -0.60 -14.89 -3.62
C ALA A 10 -1.31 -16.05 -2.90
N LYS A 11 -2.64 -16.15 -3.03
CA LYS A 11 -3.41 -17.29 -2.50
C LYS A 11 -3.03 -18.61 -3.17
N TYR A 12 -2.90 -18.61 -4.50
CA TYR A 12 -2.45 -19.79 -5.24
C TYR A 12 -1.04 -20.22 -4.82
N LEU A 13 -0.10 -19.27 -4.71
CA LEU A 13 1.25 -19.54 -4.25
C LEU A 13 1.24 -20.14 -2.84
N LEU A 14 0.54 -19.53 -1.88
CA LEU A 14 0.41 -20.04 -0.51
C LEU A 14 -0.08 -21.50 -0.49
N ASN A 15 -1.08 -21.82 -1.30
CA ASN A 15 -1.64 -23.17 -1.39
C ASN A 15 -0.64 -24.20 -1.95
N GLN A 16 0.30 -23.77 -2.79
CA GLN A 16 1.34 -24.64 -3.36
C GLN A 16 2.58 -24.79 -2.47
N LEU A 17 2.84 -23.87 -1.55
CA LEU A 17 3.97 -23.97 -0.62
C LEU A 17 3.81 -25.18 0.32
N VAL A 18 4.86 -26.00 0.45
CA VAL A 18 4.90 -27.16 1.36
C VAL A 18 5.18 -26.69 2.78
N GLY A 19 4.42 -27.22 3.74
CA GLY A 19 4.55 -26.90 5.17
C GLY A 19 3.37 -26.09 5.71
N GLU A 20 3.23 -26.11 7.03
CA GLU A 20 2.13 -25.47 7.76
C GLU A 20 2.53 -24.11 8.32
N LYS A 21 3.84 -23.84 8.46
CA LYS A 21 4.38 -22.56 8.94
C LYS A 21 4.38 -21.51 7.83
N LYS A 22 3.20 -21.08 7.42
CA LYS A 22 2.99 -20.04 6.41
C LYS A 22 1.77 -19.19 6.78
N GLU A 23 1.89 -17.89 6.59
CA GLU A 23 0.84 -16.91 6.91
C GLU A 23 0.69 -15.96 5.72
N LEU A 24 -0.55 -15.66 5.33
CA LEU A 24 -0.85 -14.66 4.30
C LEU A 24 -1.35 -13.38 4.96
N VAL A 25 -0.46 -12.39 5.06
CA VAL A 25 -0.81 -11.05 5.52
C VAL A 25 -1.51 -10.30 4.38
N THR A 26 -2.74 -9.86 4.63
CA THR A 26 -3.56 -9.16 3.63
C THR A 26 -3.81 -7.72 4.04
N PHE A 27 -3.54 -6.80 3.14
CA PHE A 27 -3.87 -5.38 3.29
C PHE A 27 -5.09 -5.05 2.42
N LYS A 28 -6.10 -4.43 3.00
CA LYS A 28 -7.37 -4.15 2.32
C LYS A 28 -7.19 -3.17 1.14
N TYR A 29 -6.38 -2.14 1.34
CA TYR A 29 -6.12 -1.09 0.35
C TYR A 29 -4.61 -0.81 0.26
N THR A 30 -3.96 -1.37 -0.76
CA THR A 30 -2.55 -1.11 -1.07
C THR A 30 -2.31 -1.34 -2.57
N THR A 31 -1.25 -0.77 -3.11
CA THR A 31 -0.82 -0.97 -4.50
C THR A 31 0.17 -2.13 -4.60
N HIS A 32 0.80 -2.32 -5.77
CA HIS A 32 1.84 -3.32 -5.94
C HIS A 32 3.01 -3.10 -4.94
N ALA A 33 3.75 -4.16 -4.63
CA ALA A 33 4.91 -4.14 -3.73
C ALA A 33 4.60 -3.62 -2.32
N THR A 34 3.68 -4.31 -1.61
CA THR A 34 3.17 -3.93 -0.27
C THR A 34 4.25 -3.64 0.78
N ILE A 35 5.44 -4.24 0.65
CA ILE A 35 6.62 -3.94 1.48
C ILE A 35 6.95 -2.44 1.50
N VAL A 36 6.75 -1.73 0.38
CA VAL A 36 7.06 -0.29 0.26
C VAL A 36 5.82 0.59 0.02
N THR A 37 4.61 0.02 0.02
CA THR A 37 3.35 0.73 -0.31
C THR A 37 2.27 0.59 0.77
N THR A 38 2.70 0.39 2.02
CA THR A 38 1.84 0.30 3.21
C THR A 38 2.25 1.34 4.26
N GLN A 39 2.46 2.58 3.82
CA GLN A 39 2.83 3.75 4.64
C GLN A 39 1.92 3.90 5.87
N MET A 40 2.53 4.13 7.03
CA MET A 40 1.82 4.37 8.30
C MET A 40 1.34 5.81 8.46
N VAL A 41 1.83 6.74 7.64
CA VAL A 41 1.41 8.15 7.65
C VAL A 41 0.84 8.52 6.29
N ALA A 42 -0.40 9.01 6.26
CA ALA A 42 -1.07 9.40 5.02
C ALA A 42 -0.30 10.52 4.31
N GLY A 43 -0.05 10.34 3.01
CA GLY A 43 0.63 11.34 2.18
C GLY A 43 2.14 11.45 2.38
N ASP A 44 2.74 10.70 3.32
CA ASP A 44 4.18 10.67 3.53
C ASP A 44 4.80 9.40 2.91
N PRO A 45 5.43 9.48 1.72
CA PRO A 45 6.05 8.33 1.05
C PRO A 45 7.27 7.78 1.79
N TRP A 46 7.85 8.55 2.73
CA TRP A 46 9.03 8.17 3.50
C TRP A 46 8.71 7.57 4.87
N SER A 47 7.43 7.58 5.26
CA SER A 47 7.00 6.96 6.51
C SER A 47 7.29 5.45 6.50
N GLU A 48 7.50 4.89 7.70
CA GLU A 48 7.63 3.46 7.85
C GLU A 48 6.40 2.73 7.28
N THR A 49 6.63 1.52 6.76
CA THR A 49 5.55 0.71 6.21
C THR A 49 5.13 -0.38 7.18
N CYS A 50 3.82 -0.63 7.31
CA CYS A 50 3.30 -1.70 8.15
C CYS A 50 3.88 -3.06 7.75
N ALA A 51 3.99 -3.35 6.45
CA ALA A 51 4.57 -4.60 5.97
C ALA A 51 6.02 -4.82 6.44
N ILE A 52 6.84 -3.75 6.53
CA ILE A 52 8.19 -3.85 7.10
C ILE A 52 8.17 -4.06 8.61
N LYS A 53 7.25 -3.43 9.34
CA LYS A 53 7.10 -3.67 10.80
C LYS A 53 6.79 -5.15 11.07
N ILE A 54 5.86 -5.73 10.30
CA ILE A 54 5.49 -7.14 10.38
C ILE A 54 6.69 -8.05 10.04
N LEU A 55 7.39 -7.78 8.94
CA LEU A 55 8.58 -8.54 8.55
C LEU A 55 9.67 -8.46 9.63
N ALA A 56 9.88 -7.28 10.21
CA ALA A 56 10.86 -7.09 11.27
C ALA A 56 10.46 -7.82 12.56
N SER A 57 9.17 -7.89 12.90
CA SER A 57 8.65 -8.73 13.98
C SER A 57 8.92 -10.21 13.72
N TYR A 58 8.62 -10.72 12.51
CA TYR A 58 8.91 -12.11 12.12
C TYR A 58 10.39 -12.46 12.33
N VAL A 59 11.31 -11.60 11.87
CA VAL A 59 12.76 -11.83 12.01
C VAL A 59 13.18 -11.78 13.49
N ARG A 60 12.72 -10.80 14.26
CA ARG A 60 13.05 -10.67 15.69
C ARG A 60 12.56 -11.85 16.52
N ASN A 61 11.43 -12.45 16.13
CA ASN A 61 10.83 -13.60 16.79
C ASN A 61 11.30 -14.95 16.21
N GLY A 62 12.42 -14.97 15.49
CA GLY A 62 13.02 -16.22 14.99
C GLY A 62 12.18 -16.96 13.96
N GLY A 63 11.29 -16.24 13.26
CA GLY A 63 10.36 -16.82 12.30
C GLY A 63 9.15 -17.50 12.93
N ASP A 64 8.87 -17.25 14.21
CA ASP A 64 7.65 -17.73 14.85
C ASP A 64 6.43 -16.93 14.39
N LEU A 65 5.48 -17.61 13.74
CA LEU A 65 4.27 -16.99 13.20
C LEU A 65 3.24 -16.66 14.26
N ASP A 66 3.22 -17.41 15.37
CA ASP A 66 2.29 -17.15 16.48
C ASP A 66 2.65 -15.84 17.20
N SER A 67 3.93 -15.45 17.10
CA SER A 67 4.47 -14.21 17.65
C SER A 67 4.49 -13.05 16.65
N LEU A 68 3.84 -13.18 15.49
CA LEU A 68 3.84 -12.14 14.45
C LEU A 68 3.00 -10.93 14.87
N ASP A 69 3.64 -9.78 15.05
CA ASP A 69 2.95 -8.53 15.35
C ASP A 69 2.35 -7.92 14.08
N LYS A 70 1.01 -8.00 13.97
CA LYS A 70 0.21 -7.46 12.87
C LYS A 70 -0.64 -6.25 13.28
N SER A 71 -0.43 -5.70 14.48
CA SER A 71 -1.23 -4.59 15.02
C SER A 71 -1.28 -3.38 14.08
N CYS A 72 -0.19 -3.10 13.38
CA CYS A 72 -0.12 -1.98 12.44
C CYS A 72 -1.14 -2.04 11.29
N VAL A 73 -1.69 -3.23 10.97
CA VAL A 73 -2.68 -3.38 9.88
C VAL A 73 -3.96 -2.63 10.21
N ASP A 74 -4.37 -2.66 11.48
CA ASP A 74 -5.58 -1.98 11.97
C ASP A 74 -5.34 -0.48 12.21
N GLU A 75 -4.08 -0.09 12.38
CA GLU A 75 -3.63 1.31 12.57
C GLU A 75 -3.33 2.03 11.25
N MET A 76 -3.39 1.33 10.11
CA MET A 76 -3.09 1.92 8.82
C MET A 76 -4.01 3.12 8.52
N PRO A 77 -3.48 4.17 7.86
CA PRO A 77 -4.31 5.29 7.44
C PRO A 77 -5.52 4.86 6.61
N ALA A 78 -6.65 5.53 6.83
CA ALA A 78 -7.84 5.28 6.05
C ALA A 78 -7.60 5.55 4.57
N PHE A 79 -8.08 4.64 3.71
CA PHE A 79 -8.10 4.86 2.29
C PHE A 79 -8.98 6.07 1.95
N ASN A 80 -8.39 7.06 1.30
CA ASN A 80 -9.10 8.19 0.74
C ASN A 80 -8.70 8.35 -0.73
N LEU A 81 -9.57 9.01 -1.50
CA LEU A 81 -9.32 9.32 -2.89
C LEU A 81 -9.04 10.83 -3.08
N ILE A 82 -8.40 11.45 -2.08
CA ILE A 82 -8.00 12.85 -2.19
C ILE A 82 -6.65 12.88 -2.89
N THR A 83 -6.63 13.46 -4.08
CA THR A 83 -5.40 13.66 -4.85
C THR A 83 -4.75 14.96 -4.40
N PRO A 84 -3.45 14.98 -4.04
CA PRO A 84 -2.76 16.23 -3.72
C PRO A 84 -2.80 17.22 -4.90
N ASP A 85 -2.99 18.51 -4.62
CA ASP A 85 -3.13 19.59 -5.61
C ASP A 85 -2.02 19.58 -6.66
N TYR A 86 -0.77 19.37 -6.22
CA TYR A 86 0.36 19.24 -7.12
C TYR A 86 0.15 18.19 -8.22
N TYR A 87 -0.42 17.02 -7.89
CA TYR A 87 -0.69 15.98 -8.88
C TYR A 87 -1.88 16.33 -9.78
N LEU A 88 -2.89 17.01 -9.24
CA LEU A 88 -4.05 17.49 -10.01
C LEU A 88 -3.61 18.47 -11.09
N GLU A 89 -2.85 19.49 -10.70
CA GLU A 89 -2.39 20.53 -11.61
C GLU A 89 -1.39 19.97 -12.63
N SER A 90 -0.35 19.25 -12.18
CA SER A 90 0.74 18.81 -13.07
C SER A 90 0.36 17.67 -14.01
N TYR A 91 -0.50 16.74 -13.61
CA TYR A 91 -0.86 15.58 -14.44
C TYR A 91 -2.24 15.68 -15.08
N LEU A 92 -3.20 16.30 -14.41
CA LEU A 92 -4.58 16.39 -14.89
C LEU A 92 -4.93 17.77 -15.45
N GLY A 93 -4.12 18.81 -15.15
CA GLY A 93 -4.36 20.18 -15.60
C GLY A 93 -5.67 20.73 -15.08
N THR A 94 -6.07 20.38 -13.86
CA THR A 94 -7.33 20.78 -13.25
C THR A 94 -7.16 20.94 -11.74
N ASP A 95 -8.12 21.58 -11.07
CA ASP A 95 -8.17 21.77 -9.61
C ASP A 95 -9.09 20.76 -8.90
N ASP A 96 -9.86 19.95 -9.64
CA ASP A 96 -10.72 18.90 -9.09
C ASP A 96 -10.56 17.58 -9.86
N ALA A 97 -10.32 16.49 -9.13
CA ALA A 97 -10.00 15.17 -9.71
C ALA A 97 -11.20 14.48 -10.38
N TYR A 98 -12.43 14.91 -10.10
CA TYR A 98 -13.66 14.22 -10.45
C TYR A 98 -14.55 15.05 -11.38
N ASP A 99 -14.74 16.32 -11.05
CA ASP A 99 -15.66 17.24 -11.71
C ASP A 99 -14.95 18.47 -12.31
N GLY A 100 -13.62 18.52 -12.24
CA GLY A 100 -12.80 19.63 -12.72
C GLY A 100 -12.74 19.73 -14.25
N GLU A 101 -12.70 20.96 -14.76
CA GLU A 101 -12.44 21.23 -16.18
C GLU A 101 -10.94 21.37 -16.44
N TYR A 102 -10.51 20.99 -17.65
CA TYR A 102 -9.13 21.20 -18.06
C TYR A 102 -8.81 22.70 -18.16
N ASN A 103 -7.78 23.13 -17.45
CA ASN A 103 -7.23 24.46 -17.46
C ASN A 103 -5.73 24.40 -17.81
N SER A 104 -5.40 24.82 -19.04
CA SER A 104 -4.02 24.83 -19.53
C SER A 104 -3.08 25.73 -18.73
N SER A 105 -3.59 26.67 -17.92
CA SER A 105 -2.74 27.47 -17.04
C SER A 105 -2.26 26.71 -15.79
N LEU A 106 -2.99 25.66 -15.39
CA LEU A 106 -2.62 24.78 -14.28
C LEU A 106 -1.68 23.66 -14.72
N ALA A 107 -1.80 23.24 -15.99
CA ALA A 107 -0.93 22.24 -16.59
C ALA A 107 0.50 22.79 -16.69
N SER A 108 1.33 22.50 -15.69
CA SER A 108 2.77 22.72 -15.78
C SER A 108 3.34 21.70 -16.77
N TYR A 109 3.70 22.15 -17.98
CA TYR A 109 4.54 21.35 -18.87
C TYR A 109 5.89 21.11 -18.19
N SER A 110 6.10 19.92 -17.64
CA SER A 110 7.41 19.40 -17.24
C SER A 110 7.97 18.51 -18.34
#